data_AF-A0A7L4FQ44-F1
#
_entry.id   AF-A0A7L4FQ44-F1
#
_cell.length_a   1.000
_cell.length_b   1.000
_cell.length_c   1.000
_cell.angle_alpha   90.00
_cell.angle_beta   90.00
_cell.angle_gamma   90.00
#
_symmetry.space_group_name_H-M   'P 1'
#
loop_
_entity.id
_entity.type
_entity.pdbx_description
1 polymer ?
#
loop_
_entity_poly.entity_id
_entity_poly.type
_entity_poly.pdbx_seq_one_letter_code
_entity_poly.pdbx_strand_id
1 'polypeptide(L)'
;GPTTNLLQIFSSIFSSPGKITAPLIFLLPPHSEELQHPTLTLTCLIHRFHPENVEVRWLKNHQDVPGDSYVTTTPLRDGPQEA
;
A
#
# COMPACT_ATOMS: atom_id res chain seq x y z
N GLY A 1 -30.95 11.98 16.25
CA GLY A 1 -29.66 12.27 15.60
C GLY A 1 -28.54 12.23 16.64
N PRO A 2 -27.26 12.09 16.25
CA PRO A 2 -26.73 12.10 14.90
C PRO A 2 -26.47 10.68 14.38
N THR A 3 -26.56 10.55 13.06
CA THR A 3 -26.28 9.36 12.26
C THR A 3 -24.78 9.07 12.24
N THR A 4 -24.38 7.97 12.88
CA THR A 4 -23.04 7.41 12.72
C THR A 4 -22.94 6.86 11.29
N ASN A 5 -22.32 7.62 10.40
CA ASN A 5 -21.89 7.13 9.09
C ASN A 5 -20.81 6.06 9.33
N LEU A 6 -21.25 4.81 9.44
CA LEU A 6 -20.36 3.67 9.29
C LEU A 6 -20.00 3.61 7.81
N LEU A 7 -18.76 4.00 7.47
CA LEU A 7 -18.18 3.69 6.16
C LEU A 7 -18.22 2.17 5.99
N GLN A 8 -19.19 1.70 5.19
CA GLN A 8 -19.28 0.31 4.79
C GLN A 8 -18.10 0.01 3.86
N ILE A 9 -17.16 -0.79 4.34
CA ILE A 9 -16.14 -1.42 3.51
C ILE A 9 -16.86 -2.51 2.70
N PHE A 10 -17.08 -2.29 1.40
CA PHE A 10 -17.54 -3.36 0.52
C PHE A 10 -16.32 -4.10 -0.04
N SER A 11 -16.07 -5.30 0.48
CA SER A 11 -15.14 -6.25 -0.13
C SER A 11 -15.87 -7.05 -1.22
N SER A 12 -15.52 -6.82 -2.48
CA SER A 12 -15.96 -7.68 -3.59
C SER A 12 -14.95 -8.81 -3.77
N ILE A 13 -15.34 -10.05 -3.45
CA ILE A 13 -14.47 -11.24 -3.50
C ILE A 13 -14.70 -11.96 -4.82
N PHE A 14 -13.75 -11.85 -5.76
CA PHE A 14 -13.65 -12.82 -6.86
C PHE A 14 -12.96 -14.07 -6.32
N SER A 15 -13.73 -15.12 -6.06
CA SER A 15 -13.26 -16.33 -5.38
C SER A 15 -12.35 -17.17 -6.29
N SER A 16 -11.08 -17.27 -5.92
CA SER A 16 -10.31 -18.51 -6.08
C SER A 16 -9.95 -19.03 -4.68
N PRO A 17 -10.00 -20.35 -4.41
CA PRO A 17 -9.81 -20.92 -3.08
C PRO A 17 -8.34 -20.93 -2.66
N GLY A 18 -7.73 -19.75 -2.54
CA GLY A 18 -6.36 -19.54 -2.07
C GLY A 18 -6.32 -18.90 -0.68
N LYS A 19 -5.29 -19.22 0.11
CA LYS A 19 -5.07 -18.61 1.43
C LYS A 19 -4.82 -17.10 1.28
N ILE A 20 -5.74 -16.26 1.74
CA ILE A 20 -5.53 -14.81 1.77
C ILE A 20 -4.55 -14.50 2.91
N THR A 21 -3.49 -13.75 2.59
CA THR A 21 -2.51 -13.29 3.58
C THR A 21 -2.44 -11.77 3.50
N ALA A 22 -2.79 -11.12 4.61
CA ALA A 22 -2.74 -9.66 4.70
C ALA A 22 -1.31 -9.15 4.50
N PRO A 23 -1.11 -8.01 3.82
CA PRO A 23 0.20 -7.44 3.63
C PRO A 23 0.78 -6.91 4.93
N LEU A 24 2.09 -7.07 5.06
CA LEU A 24 2.89 -6.30 5.99
C LEU A 24 3.33 -5.02 5.28
N ILE A 25 3.09 -3.88 5.91
CA ILE A 25 3.26 -2.56 5.31
C ILE A 25 4.23 -1.75 6.18
N PHE A 26 5.27 -1.21 5.56
CA PHE A 26 6.19 -0.29 6.20
C PHE A 26 6.22 1.03 5.43
N LEU A 27 5.95 2.12 6.13
CA LEU A 27 6.15 3.47 5.61
C LEU A 27 7.55 3.94 6.01
N LEU A 28 8.41 4.11 5.02
CA LEU A 28 9.79 4.56 5.20
C LEU A 28 9.82 6.09 5.08
N PRO A 29 10.55 6.78 5.98
CA PRO A 29 10.73 8.22 5.91
C PRO A 29 11.61 8.60 4.70
N PRO A 30 11.64 9.88 4.32
CA PRO A 30 12.62 10.38 3.36
C PRO A 30 14.03 10.08 3.82
N HIS A 31 14.94 9.84 2.87
CA HIS A 31 16.35 9.71 3.21
C HIS A 31 16.85 11.02 3.82
N SER A 32 17.76 10.95 4.80
CA SER A 32 18.20 12.15 5.52
C SER A 32 18.84 13.19 4.59
N GLU A 33 19.43 12.76 3.48
CA GLU A 33 20.00 13.65 2.45
C GLU A 33 18.92 14.45 1.70
N GLU A 34 17.71 13.90 1.54
CA GLU A 34 16.60 14.62 0.87
C GLU A 34 16.07 15.79 1.70
N LEU A 35 16.34 15.83 3.01
CA LEU A 35 15.87 16.91 3.90
C LEU A 35 16.45 18.29 3.54
N GLN A 36 17.48 18.34 2.70
CA GLN A 36 18.05 19.59 2.17
C GLN A 36 17.38 20.04 0.85
N HIS A 37 16.45 19.26 0.32
CA HIS A 37 15.77 19.51 -0.95
C HIS A 37 14.32 19.98 -0.73
N PRO A 38 13.74 20.72 -1.69
CA PRO A 38 12.36 21.18 -1.59
C PRO A 38 11.32 20.06 -1.77
N THR A 39 11.76 18.91 -2.29
CA THR A 39 10.92 17.73 -2.55
C THR A 39 11.44 16.56 -1.72
N LEU A 40 10.52 15.84 -1.10
CA LEU A 40 10.80 14.67 -0.28
C LEU A 40 10.06 13.46 -0.84
N THR A 41 10.68 12.29 -0.72
CA THR A 41 10.13 11.01 -1.13
C THR A 41 9.68 10.22 0.09
N LEU A 42 8.45 9.73 0.08
CA LEU A 42 8.00 8.68 1.00
C LEU A 42 7.97 7.36 0.26
N THR A 43 8.46 6.29 0.91
CA THR A 43 8.45 4.96 0.32
C THR A 43 7.54 4.04 1.13
N CYS A 44 6.60 3.37 0.47
CA CYS A 44 5.77 2.33 1.07
C CYS A 44 6.28 0.96 0.61
N LEU A 45 6.79 0.17 1.56
CA LEU A 45 7.20 -1.21 1.32
C LEU A 45 6.06 -2.15 1.72
N ILE A 46 5.60 -2.97 0.79
CA ILE A 46 4.52 -3.95 0.98
C ILE A 46 5.12 -5.34 0.77
N HIS A 47 5.01 -6.22 1.76
CA HIS A 47 5.62 -7.55 1.70
C HIS A 47 4.73 -8.66 2.30
N ARG A 48 5.03 -9.92 1.95
CA ARG A 48 4.40 -11.15 2.49
C ARG A 48 2.88 -11.20 2.38
N PHE A 49 2.34 -10.79 1.23
CA PHE A 49 0.90 -10.81 0.97
C PHE A 49 0.51 -11.85 -0.07
N HIS A 50 -0.77 -12.21 -0.09
CA HIS A 50 -1.37 -13.05 -1.11
C HIS A 50 -2.89 -12.78 -1.20
N PRO A 51 -3.49 -12.69 -2.40
CA PRO A 51 -2.90 -12.90 -3.73
C PRO A 51 -2.01 -11.75 -4.21
N GLU A 52 -1.27 -11.96 -5.30
CA GLU A 52 -0.34 -10.95 -5.86
C GLU A 52 -1.05 -9.73 -6.48
N ASN A 53 -2.37 -9.81 -6.72
CA ASN A 53 -3.16 -8.70 -7.26
C ASN A 53 -3.58 -7.73 -6.15
N VAL A 54 -2.81 -6.66 -5.95
CA VAL A 54 -3.07 -5.60 -4.96
C VAL A 54 -3.06 -4.22 -5.61
N GLU A 55 -3.85 -3.31 -5.04
CA GLU A 55 -3.90 -1.90 -5.43
C GLU A 55 -3.31 -1.03 -4.31
N VAL A 56 -2.48 -0.06 -4.69
CA VAL A 56 -1.87 0.90 -3.75
C VAL A 56 -2.46 2.28 -4.00
N ARG A 57 -2.97 2.90 -2.93
CA ARG A 57 -3.46 4.29 -2.92
C ARG A 57 -2.78 5.09 -1.84
N TRP A 58 -2.34 6.28 -2.20
CA TRP A 58 -1.81 7.25 -1.26
C TRP A 58 -2.91 8.22 -0.84
N LEU A 59 -2.91 8.57 0.44
CA LEU A 59 -3.82 9.57 1.01
C LEU A 59 -3.01 10.74 1.53
N LYS A 60 -3.42 11.96 1.20
CA LYS A 60 -2.92 13.19 1.80
C LYS A 60 -4.06 13.85 2.57
N ASN A 61 -3.91 13.98 3.88
CA ASN A 61 -4.97 14.52 4.75
C ASN A 61 -6.31 13.79 4.57
N HIS A 62 -6.27 12.46 4.45
CA HIS A 62 -7.44 11.59 4.21
C HIS A 62 -8.12 11.76 2.84
N GLN A 63 -7.51 12.48 1.91
CA GLN A 63 -7.99 12.60 0.52
C GLN A 63 -7.12 11.75 -0.40
N ASP A 64 -7.76 11.07 -1.35
CA ASP A 64 -7.07 10.30 -2.39
C ASP A 64 -6.12 11.20 -3.18
N VAL A 65 -4.87 10.77 -3.25
CA VAL A 65 -3.88 11.38 -4.13
C VAL A 65 -4.07 10.76 -5.52
N PRO A 66 -4.13 11.56 -6.60
CA PRO A 66 -4.25 11.05 -7.96
C PRO A 66 -3.21 9.97 -8.30
N GLY A 67 -3.63 8.89 -8.96
CA GLY A 67 -2.78 7.73 -9.28
C GLY A 67 -1.59 8.03 -10.20
N ASP A 68 -1.61 9.17 -10.90
CA ASP A 68 -0.53 9.66 -11.76
C ASP A 68 0.56 10.43 -10.99
N SER A 69 0.33 10.72 -9.71
CA SER A 69 1.27 11.48 -8.87
C SER A 69 2.24 10.61 -8.06
N TYR A 70 2.08 9.29 -8.11
CA TYR A 70 2.96 8.34 -7.43
C TYR A 70 3.25 7.15 -8.33
N VAL A 71 4.35 6.47 -8.02
CA VAL A 71 4.78 5.27 -8.74
C VAL A 71 4.61 4.05 -7.86
N THR A 72 4.24 2.93 -8.47
CA THR A 72 4.16 1.62 -7.81
C THR A 72 4.84 0.59 -8.68
N THR A 73 5.56 -0.35 -8.08
CA THR A 73 6.20 -1.47 -8.78
C THR A 73 5.28 -2.68 -8.82
N THR A 74 5.48 -3.57 -9.79
CA THR A 74 4.85 -4.89 -9.72
C THR A 74 5.45 -5.69 -8.56
N PRO A 75 4.65 -6.52 -7.85
CA PRO A 75 5.18 -7.35 -6.78
C PRO A 75 6.29 -8.27 -7.28
N LEU A 76 7.41 -8.27 -6.56
CA LEU A 76 8.49 -9.24 -6.80
C LEU A 76 8.29 -10.42 -5.85
N ARG A 77 8.39 -11.64 -6.37
CA ARG A 77 8.40 -12.84 -5.53
C ARG A 77 9.71 -12.87 -4.75
N ASP A 78 9.61 -13.10 -3.44
CA ASP A 78 10.77 -13.39 -2.60
C ASP A 78 11.55 -14.53 -3.28
N GLY A 79 12.86 -14.34 -3.49
CA GLY A 79 13.73 -15.39 -3.98
C GLY A 79 13.77 -16.58 -3.01
N PRO A 80 14.41 -17.71 -3.39
CA PRO A 80 14.72 -18.75 -2.42
C PRO A 80 15.41 -18.09 -1.22
N GLN A 81 14.86 -18.30 -0.02
CA GLN A 81 15.51 -17.92 1.21
C GLN A 81 16.78 -18.80 1.28
N GLU A 82 17.94 -18.28 0.88
CA GLU A 82 19.21 -18.98 1.13
C GLU A 82 19.30 -19.21 2.63
N ALA A 83 19.37 -20.50 2.99
CA ALA A 83 19.44 -21.01 4.34
C ALA A 83 20.90 -21.14 4.81
#